data_AF-A0A7J7NSP6-F1
#
_entry.id   AF-A0A7J7NSP6-F1
#
_cell.length_a   1.000
_cell.length_b   1.000
_cell.length_c   1.000
_cell.angle_alpha   90.00
_cell.angle_beta   90.00
_cell.angle_gamma   90.00
#
_symmetry.space_group_name_H-M   'P 1'
#
loop_
_entity.id
_entity.type
_entity.pdbx_description
1 polymer ?
#
loop_
_entity_poly.entity_id
_entity_poly.type
_entity_poly.pdbx_seq_one_letter_code
_entity_poly.pdbx_strand_id
1 'polypeptide(L)'
;MELVKMNRKVRQKLCTSTLTGKQYVHELIRGPATNMYNMMRIDPDSFRSLVAHFRGTGLLKDNMHLDVEEKLAISMHIIAHKMLNRAANSRF
;
A
#
# COMPACT_ATOMS: atom_id res chain seq x y z
N MET A 1 26.52 -20.57 -29.10
CA MET A 1 25.90 -19.55 -28.23
C MET A 1 25.15 -20.28 -27.13
N GLU A 2 25.72 -20.38 -25.94
CA GLU A 2 25.04 -20.98 -24.79
C GLU A 2 24.14 -19.95 -24.11
N LEU A 3 22.86 -20.29 -23.95
CA LEU A 3 21.90 -19.50 -23.21
C LEU A 3 22.19 -19.65 -21.71
N VAL A 4 22.77 -18.62 -21.11
CA VAL A 4 22.90 -18.51 -19.65
C VAL A 4 21.49 -18.52 -19.05
N LYS A 5 21.12 -19.64 -18.40
CA LYS A 5 19.88 -19.73 -17.61
C LYS A 5 19.98 -18.78 -16.42
N MET A 6 19.33 -17.62 -16.53
CA MET A 6 19.12 -16.69 -15.41
C MET A 6 18.32 -17.40 -14.31
N ASN A 7 19.00 -17.84 -13.26
CA ASN A 7 18.37 -18.38 -12.05
C ASN A 7 17.68 -17.24 -11.31
N ARG A 8 16.43 -16.93 -11.68
CA ARG A 8 15.60 -15.96 -10.94
C ARG A 8 15.27 -16.57 -9.59
N LYS A 9 15.94 -16.12 -8.51
CA LYS A 9 15.51 -16.42 -7.14
C LYS A 9 14.06 -15.98 -6.99
N VAL A 10 13.15 -16.92 -6.77
CA VAL A 10 11.74 -16.62 -6.49
C VAL A 10 11.71 -15.80 -5.21
N ARG A 11 11.23 -14.55 -5.30
CA ARG A 11 11.07 -13.71 -4.10
C ARG A 11 9.97 -14.32 -3.23
N GLN A 12 10.34 -14.72 -2.02
CA GLN A 12 9.38 -15.19 -1.03
C GLN A 12 8.42 -14.05 -0.68
N LYS A 13 7.11 -14.34 -0.73
CA LYS A 13 6.08 -13.41 -0.27
C LYS A 13 6.21 -13.24 1.24
N LEU A 14 6.32 -12.00 1.70
CA LEU A 14 6.47 -11.68 3.13
C LEU A 14 5.10 -11.54 3.82
N CYS A 15 4.08 -11.05 3.11
CA CYS A 15 2.72 -10.95 3.63
C CYS A 15 2.08 -12.34 3.71
N THR A 16 1.73 -12.75 4.93
CA THR A 16 1.00 -13.98 5.25
C THR A 16 -0.50 -13.74 5.43
N SER A 17 -0.97 -12.50 5.26
CA SER A 17 -2.39 -12.15 5.38
C SER A 17 -3.22 -12.78 4.26
N THR A 18 -4.44 -13.20 4.61
CA THR A 18 -5.46 -13.65 3.65
C THR A 18 -5.99 -12.50 2.79
N LEU A 19 -5.96 -11.28 3.31
CA LEU A 19 -6.44 -10.09 2.59
C LEU A 19 -5.37 -9.59 1.62
N THR A 20 -5.81 -9.15 0.43
CA THR A 20 -4.96 -8.36 -0.46
C THR A 20 -4.72 -6.96 0.13
N GLY A 21 -3.66 -6.27 -0.33
CA GLY A 21 -3.39 -4.88 0.06
C GLY A 21 -4.63 -3.99 -0.11
N LYS A 22 -5.27 -4.05 -1.27
CA LYS A 22 -6.52 -3.36 -1.57
C LYS A 22 -7.66 -3.68 -0.60
N GLN A 23 -7.88 -4.95 -0.29
CA GLN A 23 -8.94 -5.36 0.63
C GLN A 23 -8.67 -4.81 2.04
N TYR A 24 -7.40 -4.85 2.47
CA TYR A 24 -7.02 -4.28 3.75
C TYR A 24 -7.21 -2.76 3.80
N VAL A 25 -6.82 -2.04 2.75
CA VAL A 25 -7.02 -0.59 2.66
C VAL A 25 -8.51 -0.24 2.73
N HIS A 26 -9.36 -0.97 2.01
CA HIS A 26 -10.81 -0.79 2.11
C HIS A 26 -11.36 -1.09 3.51
N GLU A 27 -10.85 -2.10 4.20
CA GLU A 27 -11.22 -2.39 5.59
C GLU A 27 -10.84 -1.23 6.53
N LEU A 28 -9.64 -0.66 6.37
CA LEU A 28 -9.22 0.50 7.17
C LEU A 28 -10.10 1.73 6.93
N ILE A 29 -10.48 2.00 5.68
CA ILE A 29 -11.30 3.16 5.29
C ILE A 29 -12.75 3.02 5.77
N ARG A 30 -13.27 1.79 5.86
CA ARG A 30 -14.65 1.50 6.27
C ARG A 30 -14.79 1.16 7.75
N GLY A 31 -13.69 0.79 8.39
CA GLY A 31 -13.65 0.42 9.80
C GLY A 31 -13.57 1.63 10.75
N PRO A 32 -13.28 1.38 12.03
CA PRO A 32 -13.13 2.45 13.03
C PRO A 32 -12.00 3.42 12.66
N ALA A 33 -12.26 4.72 12.80
CA ALA A 33 -11.27 5.77 12.52
C ALA A 33 -9.97 5.62 13.35
N THR A 34 -10.06 5.02 14.53
CA THR A 34 -8.90 4.70 15.38
C THR A 34 -7.92 3.74 14.70
N ASN A 35 -8.41 2.76 13.93
CA ASN A 35 -7.54 1.82 13.21
C ASN A 35 -6.75 2.55 12.12
N MET A 36 -7.42 3.45 11.40
CA MET A 36 -6.81 4.26 10.36
C MET A 36 -5.76 5.22 10.92
N TYR A 37 -6.08 5.89 12.03
CA TYR A 37 -5.14 6.75 12.74
C TYR A 37 -3.93 5.98 13.28
N ASN A 38 -4.15 4.77 13.80
CA ASN A 38 -3.07 3.93 14.31
C ASN A 38 -2.12 3.45 13.20
N MET A 39 -2.65 3.13 12.01
CA MET A 39 -1.88 2.57 10.91
C MET A 39 -1.28 3.60 9.96
N MET A 40 -1.93 4.75 9.79
CA MET A 40 -1.56 5.75 8.77
C MET A 40 -1.48 7.18 9.31
N ARG A 41 -1.78 7.40 10.60
CA ARG A 41 -1.74 8.72 11.27
C ARG A 41 -2.60 9.79 10.59
N ILE A 42 -3.69 9.35 9.97
CA ILE A 42 -4.64 10.20 9.27
C ILE A 42 -6.05 9.69 9.53
N ASP A 43 -7.01 10.61 9.57
CA ASP A 43 -8.43 10.28 9.64
C ASP A 43 -8.99 9.87 8.26
N PRO A 44 -10.14 9.18 8.21
CA PRO A 44 -10.72 8.70 6.96
C PRO A 44 -11.07 9.78 5.93
N ASP A 45 -11.57 10.94 6.38
CA ASP A 45 -12.06 11.99 5.48
C ASP A 45 -10.90 12.76 4.84
N SER A 46 -9.87 13.08 5.63
CA SER A 46 -8.62 13.65 5.12
C SER A 46 -7.93 12.71 4.13
N PHE A 47 -7.92 11.40 4.40
CA PHE A 47 -7.35 10.43 3.47
C PHE A 47 -8.10 10.38 2.14
N ARG A 48 -9.44 10.34 2.16
CA ARG A 48 -10.24 10.37 0.91
C ARG A 48 -10.01 11.67 0.12
N SER A 49 -9.88 12.79 0.82
CA SER A 49 -9.57 14.08 0.22
C SER A 49 -8.20 14.09 -0.45
N LEU A 50 -7.18 13.49 0.18
CA LEU A 50 -5.86 13.31 -0.41
C LEU A 50 -5.88 12.39 -1.62
N VAL A 51 -6.59 11.25 -1.55
CA VAL A 51 -6.76 10.34 -2.71
C VAL A 51 -7.35 11.09 -3.88
N ALA A 52 -8.43 11.86 -3.67
CA ALA A 52 -9.06 12.66 -4.70
C ALA A 52 -8.10 13.72 -5.27
N HIS A 53 -7.34 14.39 -4.41
CA HIS A 53 -6.35 15.39 -4.82
C HIS A 53 -5.22 14.78 -5.68
N PHE A 54 -4.60 13.69 -5.23
CA PHE A 54 -3.50 13.04 -5.96
C PHE A 54 -3.98 12.41 -7.28
N ARG A 55 -5.20 11.86 -7.31
CA ARG A 55 -5.80 11.33 -8.53
C ARG A 55 -6.17 12.45 -9.51
N GLY A 56 -6.78 13.53 -9.03
CA GLY A 56 -7.21 14.68 -9.85
C GLY A 56 -6.04 15.49 -10.43
N THR A 57 -4.94 15.61 -9.68
CA THR A 57 -3.70 16.25 -10.15
C THR A 57 -2.84 15.32 -11.01
N GLY A 58 -3.15 14.03 -11.06
CA GLY A 58 -2.38 13.02 -11.81
C GLY A 58 -1.02 12.67 -11.21
N LEU A 59 -0.74 13.12 -9.98
CA LEU A 59 0.46 12.79 -9.22
C LEU A 59 0.52 11.30 -8.85
N LEU A 60 -0.65 10.70 -8.60
CA LEU A 60 -0.81 9.25 -8.49
C LEU A 60 -1.83 8.78 -9.53
N LYS A 61 -1.54 7.64 -10.14
CA LYS A 61 -2.39 7.00 -11.15
C LYS A 61 -2.59 5.54 -10.77
N ASP A 62 -3.74 4.99 -11.08
CA ASP A 62 -3.98 3.57 -10.96
C ASP A 62 -3.05 2.81 -11.94
N ASN A 63 -2.59 1.62 -11.55
CA ASN A 63 -1.87 0.72 -12.45
C ASN A 63 -2.36 -0.71 -12.27
N MET A 64 -1.79 -1.66 -13.03
CA MET A 64 -2.19 -3.08 -13.00
C MET A 64 -2.10 -3.73 -11.61
N HIS A 65 -1.23 -3.23 -10.73
CA HIS A 65 -0.89 -3.89 -9.46
C HIS A 65 -1.39 -3.15 -8.22
N LEU A 66 -1.47 -1.82 -8.27
CA LEU A 66 -1.79 -0.96 -7.15
C LEU A 66 -2.60 0.24 -7.63
N ASP A 67 -3.72 0.49 -6.96
CA ASP A 67 -4.50 1.70 -7.15
C ASP A 67 -3.93 2.89 -6.34
N VAL A 68 -4.50 4.08 -6.56
CA VAL A 68 -4.08 5.30 -5.85
C VAL A 68 -4.25 5.17 -4.33
N GLU A 69 -5.30 4.48 -3.87
CA GLU A 69 -5.58 4.30 -2.45
C GLU A 69 -4.50 3.44 -1.80
N GLU A 70 -4.15 2.31 -2.39
CA GLU A 70 -3.08 1.43 -1.94
C GLU A 70 -1.73 2.13 -1.90
N LYS A 71 -1.40 2.88 -2.96
CA LYS A 71 -0.13 3.63 -3.02
C LYS A 71 -0.03 4.63 -1.89
N LEU A 72 -1.09 5.42 -1.69
CA LEU A 72 -1.11 6.41 -0.63
C LEU A 72 -1.08 5.76 0.75
N ALA A 73 -1.83 4.66 0.95
CA ALA A 73 -1.86 3.94 2.21
C ALA A 73 -0.49 3.36 2.58
N ILE A 74 0.21 2.74 1.64
CA ILE A 74 1.57 2.22 1.83
C ILE A 74 2.53 3.36 2.20
N SER A 75 2.48 4.48 1.47
CA SER A 75 3.34 5.64 1.75
C SER A 75 3.08 6.23 3.13
N MET A 76 1.82 6.42 3.50
CA MET A 76 1.45 6.94 4.82
C MET A 76 1.87 5.98 5.94
N HIS A 77 1.65 4.68 5.77
CA HIS A 77 2.10 3.68 6.74
C HIS A 77 3.62 3.69 6.94
N ILE A 78 4.38 3.78 5.86
CA ILE A 78 5.85 3.88 5.90
C ILE A 78 6.30 5.11 6.68
N ILE A 79 5.72 6.28 6.39
CA ILE A 79 6.06 7.54 7.05
C ILE A 79 5.65 7.50 8.53
N ALA A 80 4.43 7.03 8.82
CA ALA A 80 3.86 6.94 10.16
C ALA A 80 4.71 6.10 11.13
N HIS A 81 5.32 5.03 10.64
CA HIS A 81 6.07 4.07 11.45
C HIS A 81 7.59 4.09 11.19
N LYS A 82 8.09 5.04 10.38
CA LYS A 82 9.52 5.13 9.98
C LYS A 82 10.05 3.79 9.45
N MET A 83 9.25 3.11 8.63
CA MET A 83 9.55 1.79 8.12
C MET A 83 10.28 1.82 6.77
N LEU A 84 10.97 0.72 6.44
CA LEU A 84 11.52 0.53 5.09
C LEU A 84 10.44 0.00 4.15
N ASN A 85 10.53 0.33 2.85
CA ASN A 85 9.64 -0.21 1.81
C ASN A 85 9.50 -1.75 1.87
N ARG A 86 10.61 -2.45 2.10
CA ARG A 86 10.61 -3.93 2.22
C ARG A 86 9.79 -4.42 3.42
N ALA A 87 9.76 -3.66 4.52
CA ALA A 87 9.02 -4.03 5.71
C ALA A 87 7.51 -3.84 5.51
N ALA A 88 7.07 -2.87 4.69
CA ALA A 88 5.65 -2.68 4.39
C ALA A 88 5.01 -3.88 3.65
N ASN A 89 5.81 -4.66 2.89
CA ASN A 89 5.37 -5.90 2.23
C ASN A 89 4.95 -7.02 3.19
N SER A 90 5.16 -6.89 4.50
CA SER A 90 4.59 -7.82 5.47
C SER A 90 3.08 -7.61 5.65
N ARG A 91 2.57 -6.41 5.30
CA ARG A 91 1.18 -6.02 5.48
C ARG A 91 0.43 -5.78 4.19
N PHE A 92 1.03 -5.06 3.24
CA PHE A 92 0.45 -4.70 1.94
C PHE A 92 0.93 -5.65 0.84
#